data_AF-A0A7C7CCB9-F1
#
_entry.id   AF-A0A7C7CCB9-F1
#
_cell.length_a   1.000
_cell.length_b   1.000
_cell.length_c   1.000
_cell.angle_alpha   90.00
_cell.angle_beta   90.00
_cell.angle_gamma   90.00
#
_symmetry.space_group_name_H-M   'P 1'
#
loop_
_entity.id
_entity.type
_entity.pdbx_description
1 polymer ?
#
loop_
_entity_poly.entity_id
_entity_poly.type
_entity_poly.pdbx_seq_one_letter_code
_entity_poly.pdbx_strand_id
1 'polypeptide(L)'
;MDRYRVRSNGQVLTKSQAKKTIAKGFSLPNVWDKHVTDELGLDPILLSPKPTLENELQVVIGQAPIRDSLENWVESWIVADRFTDYVDGEGITHSKVSQDAAYLVTLAENKMASVRTQRDRLLSETDHFALVDYTLTDEMRTYRLALRDFPSVVDLDNIVYPTKP
;
A
#
# COMPACT_ATOMS: atom_id res chain seq x y z
N MET A 1 9.92 -11.23 -3.98
CA MET A 1 10.94 -11.55 -5.00
C MET A 1 12.27 -11.68 -4.30
N ASP A 2 12.97 -12.80 -4.48
CA ASP A 2 14.19 -13.10 -3.73
C ASP A 2 15.26 -12.02 -3.95
N ARG A 3 15.82 -11.53 -2.84
CA ARG A 3 16.90 -10.55 -2.81
C ARG A 3 18.16 -11.17 -2.24
N TYR A 4 19.30 -10.75 -2.76
CA TYR A 4 20.62 -11.24 -2.37
C TYR A 4 21.53 -10.06 -2.11
N ARG A 5 22.35 -10.17 -1.08
CA ARG A 5 23.44 -9.24 -0.79
C ARG A 5 24.72 -9.78 -1.43
N VAL A 6 25.44 -8.93 -2.15
CA VAL A 6 26.76 -9.26 -2.69
C VAL A 6 27.80 -9.12 -1.58
N ARG A 7 28.53 -10.20 -1.28
CA ARG A 7 29.44 -10.26 -0.11
C ARG A 7 30.60 -9.27 -0.19
N SER A 8 31.09 -8.99 -1.41
CA SER A 8 32.27 -8.14 -1.65
C SER A 8 32.02 -6.64 -1.48
N ASN A 9 30.83 -6.15 -1.82
CA ASN A 9 30.52 -4.70 -1.82
C ASN A 9 29.24 -4.34 -1.04
N GLY A 10 28.50 -5.33 -0.53
CA GLY A 10 27.25 -5.14 0.20
C GLY A 10 26.04 -4.74 -0.65
N GLN A 11 26.17 -4.72 -1.98
CA GLN A 11 25.09 -4.33 -2.88
C GLN A 11 23.93 -5.32 -2.78
N VAL A 12 22.70 -4.81 -2.73
CA VAL A 12 21.49 -5.64 -2.75
C VAL A 12 20.97 -5.76 -4.17
N LEU A 13 20.82 -6.99 -4.65
CA LEU A 13 20.34 -7.31 -5.98
C LEU A 13 19.11 -8.21 -5.90
N THR A 14 18.17 -8.02 -6.83
CA THR A 14 17.16 -9.05 -7.10
C THR A 14 17.81 -10.27 -7.73
N LYS A 15 17.20 -11.45 -7.60
CA LYS A 15 17.66 -12.68 -8.27
C LYS A 15 17.95 -12.49 -9.76
N SER A 16 17.06 -11.80 -10.47
CA SER A 16 17.21 -11.53 -11.90
C SER A 16 18.40 -10.63 -12.21
N GLN A 17 18.67 -9.62 -11.38
CA GLN A 17 19.86 -8.77 -11.52
C GLN A 17 21.13 -9.55 -11.19
N ALA A 18 21.16 -10.33 -10.12
CA ALA A 18 22.29 -11.18 -9.76
C ALA A 18 22.63 -12.18 -10.88
N LYS A 19 21.61 -12.79 -11.50
CA LYS A 19 21.79 -13.69 -12.66
C LYS A 19 22.41 -12.97 -13.88
N LYS A 20 21.99 -11.72 -14.14
CA LYS A 20 22.48 -10.94 -15.27
C LYS A 20 23.89 -10.38 -15.06
N THR A 21 24.27 -10.08 -13.82
CA THR A 21 25.49 -9.34 -13.49
C THR A 21 26.61 -10.24 -13.00
N ILE A 22 26.32 -11.13 -12.03
CA ILE A 22 27.32 -11.97 -11.37
C ILE A 22 27.38 -13.33 -12.03
N ALA A 23 26.22 -13.98 -12.17
CA ALA A 23 26.14 -15.35 -12.66
C ALA A 23 25.96 -15.42 -14.20
N LYS A 24 26.52 -14.44 -14.91
CA LYS A 24 26.41 -14.33 -16.36
C LYS A 24 27.15 -15.50 -17.03
N GLY A 25 26.46 -16.21 -17.92
CA GLY A 25 27.04 -17.34 -18.67
C GLY A 25 26.95 -18.70 -17.97
N PHE A 26 26.43 -18.75 -16.74
CA PHE A 26 26.20 -20.00 -16.03
C PHE A 26 24.78 -20.54 -16.28
N SER A 27 24.67 -21.86 -16.48
CA SER A 27 23.38 -22.55 -16.41
C SER A 27 23.06 -22.83 -14.95
N LEU A 28 22.16 -22.04 -14.36
CA LEU A 28 21.84 -22.10 -12.94
C LEU A 28 20.47 -22.76 -12.72
N PRO A 29 20.31 -23.49 -11.60
CA PRO A 29 19.02 -23.99 -11.17
C PRO A 29 17.99 -22.86 -10.94
N ASN A 30 16.71 -23.23 -10.94
CA ASN A 30 15.64 -22.27 -10.65
C ASN A 30 15.61 -21.85 -9.17
N VAL A 31 15.93 -22.74 -8.24
CA VAL A 31 16.09 -22.45 -6.81
C VAL A 31 17.59 -22.47 -6.50
N TRP A 32 18.10 -21.40 -5.86
CA TRP A 32 19.51 -21.34 -5.48
C TRP A 32 19.62 -21.80 -4.04
N ASP A 33 20.35 -22.89 -3.83
CA ASP A 33 20.69 -23.40 -2.51
C ASP A 33 21.94 -22.68 -1.97
N LYS A 34 22.34 -23.06 -0.76
CA LYS A 34 23.51 -22.48 -0.10
C LYS A 34 24.79 -22.64 -0.94
N HIS A 35 24.95 -23.78 -1.61
CA HIS A 35 26.12 -24.07 -2.42
C HIS A 35 26.23 -23.07 -3.59
N VAL A 36 25.14 -22.90 -4.35
CA VAL A 36 25.09 -21.94 -5.46
C VAL A 36 25.33 -20.51 -4.96
N THR A 37 24.72 -20.11 -3.85
CA THR A 37 24.91 -18.75 -3.33
C THR A 37 26.34 -18.52 -2.84
N ASP A 38 26.97 -19.52 -2.23
CA ASP A 38 28.35 -19.42 -1.76
C ASP A 38 29.36 -19.33 -2.92
N GLU A 39 29.19 -20.12 -3.98
CA GLU A 39 30.00 -20.03 -5.20
C GLU A 39 29.88 -18.66 -5.88
N LEU A 40 28.68 -18.09 -5.90
CA LEU A 40 28.43 -16.77 -6.48
C LEU A 40 28.83 -15.61 -5.56
N GLY A 41 29.26 -15.88 -4.32
CA GLY A 41 29.60 -14.84 -3.34
C GLY A 41 28.39 -13.99 -2.91
N LEU A 42 27.23 -14.64 -2.81
CA LEU A 42 25.95 -14.03 -2.47
C LEU A 42 25.47 -14.54 -1.12
N ASP A 43 24.88 -13.63 -0.33
CA ASP A 43 24.14 -13.99 0.87
C ASP A 43 22.64 -13.79 0.61
N PRO A 44 21.78 -14.81 0.79
CA PRO A 44 20.33 -14.64 0.63
C PRO A 44 19.78 -13.71 1.71
N ILE A 45 18.90 -12.79 1.33
CA ILE A 45 18.21 -11.90 2.27
C ILE A 45 16.83 -12.47 2.55
N LEU A 46 16.62 -12.89 3.79
CA LEU A 46 15.37 -13.45 4.28
C LEU A 46 14.34 -12.34 4.53
N LEU A 47 13.08 -12.65 4.26
CA LEU A 47 11.97 -11.73 4.50
C LEU A 47 11.77 -11.55 6.01
N SER A 48 11.60 -10.31 6.45
CA SER A 48 11.18 -9.97 7.82
C SER A 48 9.79 -9.34 7.79
N PRO A 49 9.00 -9.50 8.87
CA PRO A 49 7.69 -8.86 8.95
C PRO A 49 7.86 -7.34 8.86
N LYS A 50 7.10 -6.72 7.95
CA LYS A 50 7.03 -5.26 7.87
C LYS A 50 6.31 -4.73 9.12
N PRO A 51 6.81 -3.65 9.75
CA PRO A 51 6.13 -3.04 10.87
C PRO A 51 4.75 -2.51 10.44
N THR A 52 3.78 -2.61 11.35
CA THR A 52 2.47 -2.01 11.17
C THR A 52 2.57 -0.51 11.39
N LEU A 53 1.91 0.28 10.56
CA LEU A 53 1.84 1.72 10.71
C LEU A 53 0.75 2.08 11.73
N GLU A 54 1.06 3.00 12.64
CA GLU A 54 0.10 3.47 13.65
C GLU A 54 -0.81 4.58 13.10
N ASN A 55 -0.33 5.35 12.13
CA ASN A 55 -1.07 6.45 11.53
C ASN A 55 -0.76 6.64 10.04
N GLU A 56 -1.60 7.41 9.35
CA GLU A 56 -1.52 7.67 7.90
C GLU A 56 -0.37 8.62 7.52
N LEU A 57 0.20 9.34 8.50
CA LEU A 57 1.31 10.29 8.36
C LEU A 57 2.69 9.63 8.43
N GLN A 58 2.74 8.31 8.60
CA GLN A 58 3.98 7.55 8.61
C GLN A 58 4.10 6.67 7.37
N VAL A 59 5.34 6.29 7.09
CA VAL A 59 5.69 5.38 5.99
C VAL A 59 6.75 4.39 6.46
N VAL A 60 6.62 3.15 5.99
CA VAL A 60 7.64 2.12 6.20
C VAL A 60 8.69 2.25 5.10
N ILE A 61 9.93 2.53 5.49
CA ILE A 61 11.06 2.63 4.58
C ILE A 61 11.95 1.40 4.77
N GLY A 62 12.35 0.78 3.65
CA GLY A 62 13.32 -0.31 3.66
C GLY A 62 14.72 0.21 3.94
N GLN A 63 15.41 -0.40 4.89
CA GLN A 63 16.81 -0.10 5.20
C GLN A 63 17.74 -1.18 4.64
N ALA A 64 19.05 -0.96 4.84
CA ALA A 64 20.05 -1.98 4.59
C ALA A 64 19.73 -3.26 5.39
N PRO A 65 19.85 -4.45 4.79
CA PRO A 65 19.66 -5.71 5.51
C PRO A 65 20.53 -5.78 6.76
N ILE A 66 20.01 -6.39 7.82
CA ILE A 66 20.73 -6.59 9.09
C ILE A 66 21.00 -8.09 9.30
N ARG A 67 21.96 -8.41 10.17
CA ARG A 67 22.19 -9.80 10.60
C ARG A 67 21.31 -10.11 11.81
N ASP A 68 20.62 -11.25 11.76
CA ASP A 68 19.88 -11.78 12.91
C ASP A 68 20.81 -12.53 13.89
N SER A 69 20.25 -13.07 14.97
CA SER A 69 20.99 -13.86 15.97
C SER A 69 21.51 -15.19 15.44
N LEU A 70 21.02 -15.65 14.29
CA LEU A 70 21.43 -16.87 13.62
C LEU A 70 22.40 -16.58 12.47
N GLU A 71 22.93 -15.37 12.41
CA GLU A 71 23.88 -14.89 11.40
C GLU A 71 23.33 -14.78 9.98
N ASN A 72 22.01 -14.92 9.78
CA ASN A 72 21.37 -14.74 8.48
C ASN A 72 21.15 -13.26 8.18
N TRP A 73 21.19 -12.90 6.90
CA TRP A 73 20.77 -11.57 6.46
C TRP A 73 19.26 -11.52 6.35
N VAL A 74 18.65 -10.55 7.02
CA VAL A 74 17.21 -10.32 7.02
C VAL A 74 16.91 -8.91 6.52
N GLU A 75 15.77 -8.73 5.88
CA GLU A 75 15.26 -7.40 5.53
C GLU A 75 15.11 -6.54 6.79
N SER A 76 15.41 -5.25 6.67
CA SER A 76 15.26 -4.29 7.75
C SER A 76 14.32 -3.17 7.33
N TRP A 77 13.53 -2.70 8.28
CA TRP A 77 12.50 -1.69 8.08
C TRP A 77 12.58 -0.65 9.17
N ILE A 78 12.36 0.61 8.80
CA ILE A 78 12.16 1.71 9.74
C ILE A 78 10.82 2.37 9.45
N VAL A 79 10.14 2.81 10.51
CA VAL A 79 8.98 3.69 10.38
C VAL A 79 9.49 5.12 10.46
N ALA A 80 9.19 5.90 9.43
CA ALA A 80 9.57 7.31 9.34
C ALA A 80 8.33 8.16 9.08
N ASP A 81 8.45 9.46 9.35
CA ASP A 81 7.45 10.43 8.95
C ASP A 81 7.33 10.48 7.42
N ARG A 82 6.11 10.64 6.91
CA ARG A 82 5.83 10.74 5.47
C ARG A 82 6.39 12.03 4.87
N PHE A 83 6.34 13.12 5.64
CA PHE A 83 6.76 14.45 5.21
C PHE A 83 7.85 14.98 6.13
N THR A 84 8.74 15.78 5.55
CA THR A 84 9.81 16.50 6.24
C THR A 84 9.81 17.95 5.78
N ASP A 85 10.40 18.84 6.57
CA ASP A 85 10.62 20.22 6.15
C ASP A 85 11.56 20.26 4.95
N TYR A 86 11.23 21.08 3.95
CA TYR A 86 12.14 21.36 2.84
C TYR A 86 11.93 22.77 2.29
N VAL A 87 12.92 23.25 1.55
CA VAL A 87 12.86 24.51 0.79
C VAL A 87 12.87 24.15 -0.69
N ASP A 88 11.92 24.67 -1.45
CA ASP A 88 11.84 24.42 -2.89
C ASP A 88 12.83 25.28 -3.70
N GLY A 89 12.84 25.09 -5.01
CA GLY A 89 13.71 25.84 -5.92
C GLY A 89 13.42 27.34 -5.99
N GLU A 90 12.27 27.79 -5.47
CA GLU A 90 11.84 29.19 -5.42
C GLU A 90 12.15 29.83 -4.04
N GLY A 91 12.73 29.05 -3.11
CA GLY A 91 13.06 29.52 -1.76
C GLY A 91 11.87 29.50 -0.79
N ILE A 92 10.74 28.89 -1.17
CA ILE A 92 9.57 28.77 -0.30
C ILE A 92 9.79 27.58 0.64
N THR A 93 9.56 27.79 1.94
CA THR A 93 9.68 26.75 2.96
C THR A 93 8.36 26.00 3.09
N HIS A 94 8.41 24.69 2.87
CA HIS A 94 7.30 23.77 3.11
C HIS A 94 7.53 23.08 4.45
N SER A 95 6.70 23.40 5.44
CA SER A 95 6.78 22.77 6.76
C SER A 95 6.05 21.42 6.78
N LYS A 96 6.54 20.48 7.56
CA LYS A 96 5.92 19.18 7.81
C LYS A 96 4.47 19.34 8.26
N VAL A 97 4.22 20.24 9.21
CA VAL A 97 2.87 20.47 9.76
C VAL A 97 1.87 20.88 8.69
N SER A 98 2.27 21.79 7.78
CA SER A 98 1.39 22.22 6.68
C SER A 98 1.14 21.09 5.68
N GLN A 99 2.16 20.28 5.39
CA GLN A 99 2.04 19.13 4.50
C GLN A 99 1.15 18.04 5.10
N ASP A 100 1.33 17.73 6.38
CA ASP A 100 0.49 16.77 7.13
C ASP A 100 -0.98 17.20 7.10
N ALA A 101 -1.26 18.47 7.40
CA ALA A 101 -2.63 19.00 7.39
C ALA A 101 -3.26 18.92 5.99
N ALA A 102 -2.54 19.34 4.94
CA ALA A 102 -3.02 19.25 3.58
C ALA A 102 -3.26 17.79 3.15
N TYR A 103 -2.39 16.88 3.54
CA TYR A 103 -2.54 15.46 3.26
C TYR A 103 -3.79 14.87 3.93
N LEU A 104 -4.04 15.17 5.20
CA LEU A 104 -5.25 14.68 5.89
C LEU A 104 -6.53 15.22 5.26
N VAL A 105 -6.55 16.48 4.83
CA VAL A 105 -7.70 17.06 4.11
C VAL A 105 -7.94 16.32 2.80
N THR A 106 -6.91 16.18 1.96
CA THR A 106 -7.04 15.49 0.66
C THR A 106 -7.43 14.02 0.84
N LEU A 107 -6.94 13.37 1.89
CA LEU A 107 -7.29 11.99 2.20
C LEU A 107 -8.76 11.85 2.61
N ALA A 108 -9.27 12.74 3.45
CA ALA A 108 -10.68 12.78 3.81
C ALA A 108 -11.58 13.06 2.59
N GLU A 109 -11.18 13.98 1.71
CA GLU A 109 -11.89 14.27 0.46
C GLU A 109 -11.93 13.05 -0.47
N ASN A 110 -10.81 12.36 -0.64
CA ASN A 110 -10.72 11.14 -1.45
C ASN A 110 -11.58 10.01 -0.87
N LYS A 111 -11.55 9.81 0.45
CA LYS A 111 -12.44 8.85 1.13
C LYS A 111 -13.89 9.21 0.84
N MET A 112 -14.30 10.46 1.07
CA MET A 112 -15.65 10.95 0.75
C MET A 112 -16.05 10.79 -0.73
N ALA A 113 -15.13 11.02 -1.66
CA ALA A 113 -15.38 10.82 -3.09
C ALA A 113 -15.62 9.33 -3.41
N SER A 114 -14.90 8.42 -2.75
CA SER A 114 -15.15 6.98 -2.84
C SER A 114 -16.55 6.62 -2.31
N VAL A 115 -16.98 7.21 -1.18
CA VAL A 115 -18.33 7.02 -0.64
C VAL A 115 -19.40 7.42 -1.64
N ARG A 116 -19.28 8.62 -2.21
CA ARG A 116 -20.22 9.15 -3.21
C ARG A 116 -20.29 8.24 -4.43
N THR A 117 -19.13 7.82 -4.94
CA THR A 117 -19.03 6.89 -6.07
C THR A 117 -19.73 5.57 -5.77
N GLN A 118 -19.51 4.98 -4.59
CA GLN A 118 -20.13 3.73 -4.19
C GLN A 118 -21.64 3.86 -4.03
N ARG A 119 -22.11 4.95 -3.39
CA ARG A 119 -23.54 5.26 -3.28
C ARG A 119 -24.20 5.41 -4.65
N ASP A 120 -23.59 6.18 -5.54
CA ASP A 120 -24.15 6.44 -6.87
C ASP A 120 -24.18 5.17 -7.72
N ARG A 121 -23.16 4.31 -7.59
CA ARG A 121 -23.17 2.96 -8.16
C ARG A 121 -24.35 2.14 -7.65
N LEU A 122 -24.55 2.04 -6.34
CA LEU A 122 -25.65 1.26 -5.74
C LEU A 122 -27.04 1.79 -6.15
N LEU A 123 -27.18 3.11 -6.30
CA LEU A 123 -28.39 3.74 -6.82
C LEU A 123 -28.59 3.42 -8.32
N SER A 124 -27.54 3.46 -9.13
CA SER A 124 -27.63 3.10 -10.56
C SER A 124 -28.00 1.63 -10.77
N GLU A 125 -27.46 0.72 -9.97
CA GLU A 125 -27.76 -0.71 -10.02
C GLU A 125 -29.23 -1.03 -9.69
N THR A 126 -29.93 -0.11 -9.03
CA THR A 126 -31.34 -0.25 -8.65
C THR A 126 -32.26 0.70 -9.40
N ASP A 127 -31.75 1.43 -10.39
CA ASP A 127 -32.52 2.49 -11.05
C ASP A 127 -33.65 1.95 -11.92
N HIS A 128 -33.46 0.77 -12.52
CA HIS A 128 -34.48 0.10 -13.32
C HIS A 128 -35.75 -0.28 -12.53
N PHE A 129 -35.67 -0.45 -11.20
CA PHE A 129 -36.85 -0.69 -10.36
C PHE A 129 -37.73 0.56 -10.21
N ALA A 130 -37.24 1.74 -10.57
CA ALA A 130 -37.98 3.00 -10.55
C ALA A 130 -38.61 3.35 -11.91
N LEU A 131 -38.54 2.45 -12.90
CA LEU A 131 -39.23 2.62 -14.18
C LEU A 131 -40.73 2.35 -14.03
N VAL A 132 -41.54 2.99 -14.88
CA VAL A 132 -43.01 2.85 -14.90
C VAL A 132 -43.50 1.41 -15.08
N ASP A 133 -42.70 0.56 -15.71
CA ASP A 133 -43.03 -0.86 -15.97
C ASP A 133 -42.81 -1.78 -14.75
N TYR A 134 -42.20 -1.26 -13.67
CA TYR A 134 -41.94 -1.99 -12.44
C TYR A 134 -42.64 -1.35 -11.24
N THR A 135 -43.28 -2.18 -10.41
CA THR A 135 -43.81 -1.71 -9.12
C THR A 135 -42.67 -1.72 -8.09
N LEU A 136 -42.24 -0.54 -7.67
CA LEU A 136 -41.21 -0.38 -6.65
C LEU A 136 -41.71 -0.88 -5.28
N THR A 137 -41.11 -1.96 -4.77
CA THR A 137 -41.42 -2.49 -3.43
C THR A 137 -41.05 -1.49 -2.34
N ASP A 138 -41.74 -1.55 -1.19
CA ASP A 138 -41.45 -0.69 -0.04
C ASP A 138 -40.04 -0.91 0.51
N GLU A 139 -39.54 -2.15 0.44
CA GLU A 139 -38.17 -2.51 0.81
C GLU A 139 -37.14 -1.81 -0.10
N MET A 140 -37.34 -1.85 -1.43
CA MET A 140 -36.44 -1.18 -2.38
C MET A 140 -36.50 0.34 -2.27
N ARG A 141 -37.68 0.89 -1.95
CA ARG A 141 -37.86 2.32 -1.65
C ARG A 141 -37.07 2.73 -0.42
N THR A 142 -37.17 1.95 0.65
CA THR A 142 -36.44 2.16 1.91
C THR A 142 -34.93 2.08 1.70
N TYR A 143 -34.46 1.08 0.96
CA TYR A 143 -33.05 0.92 0.59
C TYR A 143 -32.51 2.14 -0.18
N ARG A 144 -33.21 2.59 -1.23
CA ARG A 144 -32.80 3.75 -2.04
C ARG A 144 -32.86 5.07 -1.27
N LEU A 145 -33.79 5.20 -0.32
CA LEU A 145 -33.85 6.35 0.58
C LEU A 145 -32.65 6.36 1.54
N ALA A 146 -32.36 5.23 2.18
CA ALA A 146 -31.22 5.09 3.09
C ALA A 146 -29.87 5.39 2.41
N LEU A 147 -29.71 5.05 1.13
CA LEU A 147 -28.53 5.44 0.34
C LEU A 147 -28.42 6.95 0.13
N ARG A 148 -29.55 7.64 -0.07
CA ARG A 148 -29.58 9.10 -0.30
C ARG A 148 -29.42 9.89 0.99
N ASP A 149 -30.02 9.42 2.07
CA ASP A 149 -30.01 10.04 3.40
C ASP A 149 -28.70 9.74 4.16
N PHE A 150 -27.60 9.58 3.45
CA PHE A 150 -26.30 9.33 4.05
C PHE A 150 -25.93 10.50 4.98
N PRO A 151 -25.55 10.24 6.24
CA PRO A 151 -25.30 11.30 7.21
C PRO A 151 -24.13 12.17 6.77
N SER A 152 -24.19 13.48 7.09
CA SER A 152 -23.13 14.44 6.80
C SER A 152 -21.86 14.18 7.62
N VAL A 153 -21.99 13.54 8.77
CA VAL A 153 -20.90 13.00 9.59
C VAL A 153 -20.99 11.48 9.51
N VAL A 154 -20.11 10.87 8.73
CA VAL A 154 -19.95 9.42 8.63
C VAL A 154 -18.52 9.05 9.02
N ASP A 155 -18.36 7.95 9.76
CA ASP A 155 -17.05 7.33 9.94
C ASP A 155 -16.57 6.82 8.58
N LEU A 156 -15.59 7.51 8.00
CA LEU A 156 -15.06 7.23 6.68
C LEU A 156 -14.26 5.92 6.62
N ASP A 157 -13.81 5.41 7.77
CA ASP A 157 -13.00 4.20 7.83
C ASP A 157 -13.85 2.93 7.93
N ASN A 158 -15.07 3.04 8.48
CA ASN A 158 -15.97 1.90 8.69
C ASN A 158 -17.40 2.17 8.19
N ILE A 159 -17.52 2.52 6.92
CA ILE A 159 -18.82 2.84 6.33
C ILE A 159 -19.67 1.59 6.15
N VAL A 160 -20.87 1.60 6.74
CA VAL A 160 -21.87 0.55 6.55
C VAL A 160 -22.92 1.02 5.54
N TYR A 161 -23.01 0.33 4.41
CA TYR A 161 -24.06 0.54 3.42
C TYR A 161 -25.28 -0.35 3.73
N PRO A 162 -26.50 0.11 3.43
CA PRO A 162 -27.68 -0.74 3.57
C PRO A 162 -27.55 -1.98 2.69
N THR A 163 -28.12 -3.10 3.13
CA THR A 163 -28.13 -4.34 2.35
C THR A 163 -29.24 -4.27 1.31
N LYS A 164 -28.93 -4.65 0.08
CA LYS A 164 -29.90 -4.69 -1.00
C LYS A 164 -30.95 -5.78 -0.73
N PRO A 165 -32.26 -5.50 -0.86
CA PRO A 165 -33.32 -6.50 -0.78
C PRO A 165 -33.38 -7.38 -2.03
#